data_AF-A0A8T5RXW3-F1
#
_entry.id   AF-A0A8T5RXW3-F1
#
_cell.length_a   1.000
_cell.length_b   1.000
_cell.length_c   1.000
_cell.angle_alpha   90.00
_cell.angle_beta   90.00
_cell.angle_gamma   90.00
#
_symmetry.space_group_name_H-M   'P 1'
#
loop_
_entity.id
_entity.type
_entity.pdbx_description
1 polymer ?
#
loop_
_entity_poly.entity_id
_entity_poly.type
_entity_poly.pdbx_seq_one_letter_code
_entity_poly.pdbx_strand_id
1 'polypeptide(L)'
;MNNFIGFGALFFVFIHILLFLLLMNQAVELQPFIVPLWLLLLGIPMLLPSILIFISTIIVFFYKKKINKDLSEISRKLERKRKNWSKAKKDSLRKINHVFIFIGLIVIWYVGLSVVYLITDSSAGMIPEENNMLLQYLKLVNQPDSIIEVLFSFGWFYYLLFFFFYLLCMFMLANEFTRKSMYIYFPFNFFTRIYLTEEEQDNYGTYLYFAIGQMFAAFISPPMIFLAILGISSISDLITSQVGIRFGKNHISWNKRKTWEGTIAGTLITFVICYFFIGIFWSLIFSITYLALDILTNKPINASDNLLIPIGCSIVYILIRFFFNIGYYTILLSWIP
;
A
#
# COMPACT_ATOMS: atom_id res chain seq x y z
N MET A 1 -5.81 12.28 14.28
CA MET A 1 -5.63 12.64 12.85
C MET A 1 -5.37 11.40 11.99
N ASN A 2 -4.41 10.52 12.32
CA ASN A 2 -4.20 9.24 11.61
C ASN A 2 -5.48 8.44 11.31
N ASN A 3 -6.28 8.14 12.33
CA ASN A 3 -7.53 7.39 12.13
C ASN A 3 -8.47 8.12 11.15
N PHE A 4 -8.60 9.44 11.30
CA PHE A 4 -9.49 10.24 10.44
C PHE A 4 -9.02 10.20 8.98
N ILE A 5 -7.74 10.45 8.71
CA ILE A 5 -7.18 10.39 7.35
C ILE A 5 -7.26 8.97 6.80
N GLY A 6 -6.92 7.96 7.60
CA GLY A 6 -6.87 6.56 7.17
C GLY A 6 -8.25 6.01 6.87
N PHE A 7 -9.19 6.12 7.80
CA PHE A 7 -10.57 5.67 7.57
C PHE A 7 -11.29 6.56 6.54
N GLY A 8 -10.94 7.84 6.42
CA GLY A 8 -11.42 8.70 5.34
C GLY A 8 -10.97 8.22 3.96
N ALA A 9 -9.70 7.84 3.81
CA ALA A 9 -9.16 7.26 2.57
C ALA A 9 -9.80 5.90 2.25
N LEU A 10 -9.99 5.04 3.26
CA LEU A 10 -10.67 3.76 3.12
C LEU A 10 -12.13 3.94 2.67
N PHE A 11 -12.84 4.84 3.33
CA PHE A 11 -14.23 5.19 3.01
C PHE A 11 -14.36 5.75 1.59
N PHE A 12 -13.44 6.62 1.18
CA PHE A 12 -13.37 7.14 -0.19
C PHE A 12 -13.29 5.99 -1.20
N VAL A 13 -12.35 5.05 -1.03
CA VAL A 13 -12.19 3.90 -1.94
C VAL A 13 -13.47 3.05 -1.97
N PHE A 14 -14.03 2.72 -0.81
CA PHE A 14 -15.23 1.87 -0.75
C PHE A 14 -16.46 2.50 -1.38
N ILE A 15 -16.69 3.80 -1.17
CA ILE A 15 -17.77 4.52 -1.86
C ILE A 15 -17.61 4.43 -3.37
N HIS A 16 -16.40 4.60 -3.88
CA HIS A 16 -16.20 4.57 -5.33
C HIS A 16 -16.34 3.16 -5.89
N ILE A 17 -15.92 2.11 -5.18
CA ILE A 17 -16.22 0.72 -5.57
C ILE A 17 -17.74 0.52 -5.70
N LEU A 18 -18.52 0.97 -4.72
CA LEU A 18 -19.98 0.89 -4.77
C LEU A 18 -20.56 1.70 -5.94
N LEU A 19 -20.02 2.88 -6.21
CA LEU A 19 -20.41 3.71 -7.35
C LEU A 19 -20.13 2.99 -8.68
N PHE A 20 -18.94 2.42 -8.85
CA PHE A 20 -18.60 1.63 -10.04
C PHE A 20 -19.55 0.47 -10.25
N LEU A 21 -19.83 -0.31 -9.21
CA LEU A 21 -20.79 -1.43 -9.28
C LEU A 21 -22.20 -0.97 -9.66
N LEU A 22 -22.63 0.20 -9.17
CA LEU A 22 -23.91 0.79 -9.52
C LEU A 22 -23.94 1.28 -10.97
N LEU A 23 -22.87 1.91 -11.45
CA LEU A 23 -22.73 2.34 -12.84
C LEU A 23 -22.66 1.16 -13.81
N MET A 24 -22.04 0.04 -13.43
CA MET A 24 -22.04 -1.19 -14.23
C MET A 24 -23.45 -1.71 -14.50
N ASN A 25 -24.43 -1.43 -13.64
CA ASN A 25 -25.82 -1.83 -13.85
C ASN A 25 -26.50 -1.11 -15.02
N GLN A 26 -25.95 0.03 -15.47
CA GLN A 26 -26.44 0.77 -16.63
C GLN A 26 -26.12 0.04 -17.95
N ALA A 27 -25.00 -0.68 -17.99
CA ALA A 27 -24.56 -1.41 -19.18
C ALA A 27 -25.09 -2.85 -19.16
N VAL A 28 -26.01 -3.17 -20.08
CA VAL A 28 -26.63 -4.51 -20.21
C VAL A 28 -25.57 -5.62 -20.34
N GLU A 29 -24.48 -5.36 -21.06
CA GLU A 29 -23.38 -6.31 -21.25
C GLU A 29 -22.65 -6.67 -19.95
N LEU A 30 -22.64 -5.76 -18.97
CA LEU A 30 -21.96 -5.97 -17.69
C LEU A 30 -22.85 -6.64 -16.64
N GLN A 31 -24.18 -6.59 -16.79
CA GLN A 31 -25.13 -7.11 -15.80
C GLN A 31 -24.87 -8.57 -15.38
N PRO A 32 -24.58 -9.52 -16.30
CA PRO A 32 -24.27 -10.90 -15.91
C PRO A 32 -23.03 -11.03 -15.02
N PHE A 33 -22.10 -10.08 -15.13
CA PHE A 33 -20.85 -10.07 -14.37
C PHE A 33 -20.96 -9.36 -13.03
N ILE A 34 -21.98 -8.53 -12.78
CA ILE A 34 -22.09 -7.73 -11.54
C ILE A 34 -22.08 -8.63 -10.30
N VAL A 35 -22.93 -9.65 -10.24
CA VAL A 35 -23.02 -10.51 -9.05
C VAL A 35 -21.75 -11.35 -8.85
N PRO A 36 -21.22 -12.06 -9.86
CA PRO A 36 -19.94 -12.75 -9.74
C PRO A 36 -18.79 -11.82 -9.33
N LEU A 37 -18.70 -10.64 -9.95
CA LEU A 37 -17.66 -9.66 -9.65
C LEU A 37 -17.84 -9.13 -8.22
N TRP A 38 -19.05 -8.78 -7.79
CA TRP A 38 -19.31 -8.36 -6.41
C TRP A 38 -18.87 -9.42 -5.40
N LEU A 39 -19.21 -10.69 -5.62
CA LEU A 39 -18.80 -11.80 -4.76
C LEU A 39 -17.29 -11.98 -4.75
N LEU A 40 -16.63 -11.89 -5.91
CA LEU A 40 -15.19 -12.02 -6.05
C LEU A 40 -14.43 -10.85 -5.41
N LEU A 41 -14.90 -9.62 -5.62
CA LEU A 41 -14.20 -8.41 -5.22
C LEU A 41 -14.47 -8.04 -3.76
N LEU A 42 -15.71 -8.15 -3.29
CA LEU A 42 -16.08 -7.76 -1.92
C LEU A 42 -16.23 -8.98 -1.01
N GLY A 43 -16.90 -10.02 -1.51
CA GLY A 43 -17.20 -11.22 -0.73
C GLY A 43 -15.95 -12.01 -0.32
N ILE A 44 -15.16 -12.49 -1.28
CA ILE A 44 -14.00 -13.37 -1.02
C ILE A 44 -12.96 -12.72 -0.10
N PRO A 45 -12.53 -11.46 -0.31
CA PRO A 45 -11.53 -10.83 0.56
C PRO A 45 -12.01 -10.60 2.00
N MET A 46 -13.32 -10.53 2.24
CA MET A 46 -13.90 -10.50 3.59
C MET A 46 -14.08 -11.90 4.17
N LEU A 47 -14.51 -12.85 3.35
CA LEU A 47 -14.81 -14.23 3.75
C LEU A 47 -13.55 -14.98 4.17
N LEU A 48 -12.43 -14.79 3.48
CA LEU A 48 -11.16 -15.45 3.81
C LEU A 48 -10.66 -15.11 5.24
N PRO A 49 -10.47 -13.83 5.64
CA PRO A 49 -10.14 -13.49 7.02
C PRO A 49 -11.23 -13.93 8.01
N SER A 50 -12.51 -13.83 7.64
CA SER A 50 -13.62 -14.19 8.54
C SER A 50 -13.61 -15.68 8.90
N ILE A 51 -13.41 -16.57 7.91
CA ILE A 51 -13.28 -18.01 8.13
C ILE A 51 -12.07 -18.30 9.02
N LEU A 52 -10.92 -17.67 8.73
CA LEU A 52 -9.71 -17.86 9.53
C LEU A 52 -9.90 -17.40 10.98
N ILE A 53 -10.58 -16.27 11.21
CA ILE A 53 -10.93 -15.78 12.55
C ILE A 53 -11.86 -16.77 13.25
N PHE A 54 -12.90 -17.23 12.57
CA PHE A 54 -13.88 -18.17 13.14
C PHE A 54 -13.21 -19.48 13.57
N ILE A 55 -12.46 -20.11 12.67
CA ILE A 55 -11.72 -21.35 12.95
C ILE A 55 -10.73 -21.14 14.10
N SER A 56 -9.95 -20.05 14.05
CA SER A 56 -8.94 -19.78 15.08
C SER A 56 -9.56 -19.49 16.44
N THR A 57 -10.71 -18.81 16.46
CA THR A 57 -11.46 -18.54 17.69
C THR A 57 -12.00 -19.83 18.31
N ILE A 58 -12.55 -20.74 17.50
CA ILE A 58 -13.00 -22.06 17.96
C ILE A 58 -11.83 -22.86 18.54
N ILE A 59 -10.70 -22.93 17.84
CA ILE A 59 -9.50 -23.66 18.31
C ILE A 59 -9.03 -23.08 19.64
N VAL A 60 -8.91 -21.75 19.75
CA VAL A 60 -8.46 -21.12 21.01
C VAL A 60 -9.48 -21.31 22.13
N PHE A 61 -10.78 -21.31 21.84
CA PHE A 61 -11.81 -21.58 22.83
C PHE A 61 -11.63 -22.97 23.46
N PHE A 62 -11.43 -24.01 22.65
CA PHE A 62 -11.24 -25.38 23.15
C PHE A 62 -9.86 -25.62 23.80
N TYR A 63 -8.81 -24.93 23.36
CA TYR A 63 -7.43 -25.16 23.81
C TYR A 63 -6.82 -24.00 24.62
N LYS A 64 -7.64 -23.09 25.14
CA LYS A 64 -7.25 -21.80 25.73
C LYS A 64 -6.09 -21.89 26.72
N LYS A 65 -6.12 -22.87 27.62
CA LYS A 65 -5.12 -23.02 28.69
C LYS A 65 -3.74 -23.47 28.16
N LYS A 66 -3.71 -24.36 27.16
CA LYS A 66 -2.45 -24.87 26.57
C LYS A 66 -1.84 -23.82 25.64
N ILE A 67 -2.63 -23.27 24.72
CA ILE A 67 -2.17 -22.29 23.73
C ILE A 67 -1.64 -21.01 24.40
N ASN A 68 -2.32 -20.50 25.43
CA ASN A 68 -1.84 -19.30 26.12
C ASN A 68 -0.48 -19.51 26.80
N LYS A 69 -0.21 -20.71 27.34
CA LYS A 69 1.08 -21.03 27.95
C LYS A 69 2.19 -21.00 26.91
N ASP A 70 2.01 -21.72 25.80
CA ASP A 70 3.02 -21.83 24.74
C ASP A 70 3.28 -20.47 24.06
N LEU A 71 2.22 -19.72 23.74
CA LEU A 71 2.34 -18.37 23.17
C LEU A 71 3.05 -17.41 24.13
N SER A 72 2.75 -17.46 25.43
CA SER A 72 3.42 -16.61 26.42
C SER A 72 4.92 -16.91 26.55
N GLU A 73 5.31 -18.18 26.39
CA GLU A 73 6.72 -18.59 26.45
C GLU A 73 7.47 -18.12 25.20
N ILE A 74 6.89 -18.34 24.02
CA ILE A 74 7.46 -17.88 22.74
C ILE A 74 7.58 -16.35 22.74
N SER A 75 6.53 -15.64 23.17
CA SER A 75 6.52 -14.18 23.26
C SER A 75 7.64 -13.67 24.17
N ARG A 76 7.81 -14.26 25.37
CA ARG A 76 8.89 -13.88 26.29
C ARG A 76 10.29 -14.16 25.72
N LYS A 77 10.48 -15.29 25.02
CA LYS A 77 11.75 -15.62 24.35
C LYS A 77 12.08 -14.59 23.27
N LEU A 78 11.08 -14.20 22.47
CA LEU A 78 11.24 -13.20 21.42
C LEU A 78 11.50 -11.80 21.99
N GLU A 79 10.78 -11.41 23.03
CA GLU A 79 10.97 -10.12 23.70
C GLU A 79 12.37 -9.99 24.29
N ARG A 80 12.88 -11.05 24.94
CA ARG A 80 14.28 -11.10 25.42
C ARG A 80 15.28 -10.93 24.28
N LYS A 81 15.11 -11.64 23.16
CA LYS A 81 15.97 -11.46 21.97
C LYS A 81 15.88 -10.04 21.41
N ARG A 82 14.67 -9.46 21.39
CA ARG A 82 14.41 -8.11 20.87
C ARG A 82 15.04 -7.02 21.75
N LYS A 83 15.09 -7.18 23.07
CA LYS A 83 15.77 -6.22 23.97
C LYS A 83 17.24 -6.00 23.58
N ASN A 84 17.90 -7.05 23.10
CA ASN A 84 19.31 -6.99 22.68
C ASN A 84 19.53 -6.44 21.26
N TRP A 85 18.47 -6.13 20.50
CA TRP A 85 18.63 -5.59 19.15
C TRP A 85 18.89 -4.10 19.15
N SER A 86 19.81 -3.67 18.27
CA SER A 86 20.02 -2.25 18.00
C SER A 86 18.76 -1.60 17.43
N LYS A 87 18.61 -0.29 17.64
CA LYS A 87 17.49 0.50 17.10
C LYS A 87 17.38 0.33 15.58
N ALA A 88 18.50 0.36 14.88
CA ALA A 88 18.58 0.15 13.43
C ALA A 88 18.01 -1.22 13.02
N LYS A 89 18.39 -2.31 13.71
CA LYS A 89 17.91 -3.66 13.40
C LYS A 89 16.40 -3.82 13.64
N LYS A 90 15.89 -3.26 14.74
CA LYS A 90 14.45 -3.25 15.03
C LYS A 90 13.66 -2.53 13.92
N ASP A 91 14.17 -1.38 13.48
CA ASP A 91 13.55 -0.61 12.41
C ASP A 91 13.61 -1.32 11.05
N SER A 92 14.76 -1.93 10.70
CA SER A 92 14.87 -2.71 9.47
C SER A 92 13.87 -3.85 9.42
N LEU A 93 13.74 -4.63 10.50
CA LEU A 93 12.81 -5.76 10.54
C LEU A 93 11.34 -5.34 10.48
N ARG A 94 11.00 -4.15 10.96
CA ARG A 94 9.65 -3.59 10.84
C ARG A 94 9.32 -3.23 9.39
N LYS A 95 10.28 -2.66 8.65
CA LYS A 95 10.07 -2.14 7.29
C LYS A 95 10.41 -3.13 6.17
N ILE A 96 11.16 -4.20 6.44
CA ILE A 96 11.62 -5.15 5.42
C ILE A 96 10.47 -5.83 4.68
N ASN A 97 9.33 -6.03 5.34
CA ASN A 97 8.15 -6.61 4.70
C ASN A 97 7.63 -5.73 3.57
N HIS A 98 7.71 -4.40 3.70
CA HIS A 98 7.33 -3.48 2.63
C HIS A 98 8.25 -3.65 1.41
N VAL A 99 9.56 -3.80 1.65
CA VAL A 99 10.55 -4.06 0.60
C VAL A 99 10.29 -5.39 -0.10
N PHE A 100 9.95 -6.45 0.65
CA PHE A 100 9.59 -7.74 0.06
C PHE A 100 8.30 -7.67 -0.76
N ILE A 101 7.29 -6.91 -0.31
CA ILE A 101 6.07 -6.68 -1.09
C ILE A 101 6.43 -5.98 -2.41
N PHE A 102 7.24 -4.92 -2.35
CA PHE A 102 7.64 -4.17 -3.54
C PHE A 102 8.41 -5.02 -4.54
N ILE A 103 9.48 -5.70 -4.11
CA ILE A 103 10.28 -6.58 -4.97
C ILE A 103 9.43 -7.74 -5.49
N GLY A 104 8.60 -8.34 -4.63
CA GLY A 104 7.73 -9.46 -5.00
C GLY A 104 6.76 -9.10 -6.11
N LEU A 105 6.13 -7.92 -6.06
CA LEU A 105 5.22 -7.46 -7.11
C LEU A 105 5.93 -7.21 -8.44
N ILE A 106 7.14 -6.64 -8.42
CA ILE A 106 7.95 -6.45 -9.64
C ILE A 106 8.30 -7.81 -10.25
N VAL A 107 8.73 -8.78 -9.43
CA VAL A 107 9.08 -10.12 -9.89
C VAL A 107 7.86 -10.84 -10.46
N ILE A 108 6.72 -10.79 -9.77
CA ILE A 108 5.46 -11.40 -10.25
C ILE A 108 5.03 -10.80 -11.59
N TRP A 109 5.10 -9.47 -11.72
CA TRP A 109 4.78 -8.79 -12.98
C TRP A 109 5.72 -9.22 -14.11
N TYR A 110 7.04 -9.18 -13.87
CA TYR A 110 8.03 -9.54 -14.88
C TYR A 110 7.90 -11.01 -15.31
N VAL A 111 7.77 -11.93 -14.36
CA VAL A 111 7.55 -13.36 -14.66
C VAL A 111 6.24 -13.55 -15.41
N GLY A 112 5.16 -12.90 -14.99
CA GLY A 112 3.87 -12.96 -15.68
C GLY A 112 3.98 -12.48 -17.12
N LEU A 113 4.65 -11.35 -17.35
CA LEU A 113 4.94 -10.82 -18.67
C LEU A 113 5.74 -11.81 -19.54
N SER A 114 6.81 -12.39 -19.00
CA SER A 114 7.61 -13.39 -19.73
C SER A 114 6.80 -14.64 -20.09
N VAL A 115 5.95 -15.12 -19.19
CA VAL A 115 5.08 -16.28 -19.43
C VAL A 115 4.07 -15.98 -20.53
N VAL A 116 3.40 -14.83 -20.48
CA VAL A 116 2.41 -14.45 -21.50
C VAL A 116 3.08 -14.25 -22.86
N TYR A 117 4.24 -13.58 -22.91
CA TYR A 117 5.01 -13.41 -24.13
C TYR A 117 5.41 -14.77 -24.73
N LEU A 118 5.93 -15.70 -23.92
CA LEU A 118 6.32 -17.04 -24.38
C LEU A 118 5.15 -17.86 -24.94
N ILE A 119 3.93 -17.66 -24.44
CA ILE A 119 2.74 -18.42 -24.85
C ILE A 119 2.05 -17.78 -26.06
N THR A 120 2.05 -16.44 -26.16
CA THR A 120 1.22 -15.70 -27.11
C THR A 120 2.00 -14.94 -28.16
N ASP A 121 3.34 -14.89 -28.06
CA ASP A 121 4.23 -14.02 -28.83
C ASP A 121 3.82 -12.54 -28.78
N SER A 122 3.11 -12.14 -27.72
CA SER A 122 2.60 -10.78 -27.54
C SER A 122 2.73 -10.33 -26.09
N SER A 123 3.12 -9.07 -25.91
CA SER A 123 3.07 -8.36 -24.64
C SER A 123 1.86 -7.43 -24.53
N ALA A 124 0.94 -7.48 -25.51
CA ALA A 124 -0.23 -6.64 -25.56
C ALA A 124 -1.08 -6.80 -24.29
N GLY A 125 -1.50 -5.68 -23.71
CA GLY A 125 -2.21 -5.62 -22.44
C GLY A 125 -1.31 -5.83 -21.21
N MET A 126 -0.18 -6.56 -21.30
CA MET A 126 0.76 -6.80 -20.18
C MET A 126 1.61 -5.58 -19.81
N ILE A 127 1.82 -4.70 -20.78
CA ILE A 127 2.53 -3.44 -20.59
C ILE A 127 1.58 -2.45 -19.91
N PRO A 128 1.96 -1.89 -18.75
CA PRO A 128 1.10 -0.96 -18.05
C PRO A 128 0.92 0.33 -18.84
N GLU A 129 -0.31 0.61 -19.21
CA GLU A 129 -0.65 1.81 -19.97
C GLU A 129 -0.68 3.05 -19.07
N GLU A 130 -0.25 4.17 -19.64
CA GLU A 130 -0.45 5.46 -19.02
C GLU A 130 -1.92 5.86 -19.13
N ASN A 131 -2.51 6.38 -18.05
CA ASN A 131 -3.85 6.93 -18.08
C ASN A 131 -3.96 8.23 -17.28
N ASN A 132 -5.01 9.01 -17.56
CA ASN A 132 -5.40 10.17 -16.75
C ASN A 132 -6.62 9.77 -15.91
N MET A 133 -6.36 9.23 -14.71
CA MET A 133 -7.39 8.68 -13.83
C MET A 133 -8.53 9.67 -13.58
N LEU A 134 -8.23 10.95 -13.29
CA LEU A 134 -9.28 11.94 -13.02
C LEU A 134 -10.12 12.25 -14.27
N LEU A 135 -9.51 12.28 -15.46
CA LEU A 135 -10.25 12.43 -16.70
C LEU A 135 -11.18 11.24 -16.94
N GLN A 136 -10.74 10.01 -16.64
CA GLN A 136 -11.61 8.82 -16.71
C GLN A 136 -12.77 8.91 -15.71
N TYR A 137 -12.55 9.41 -14.49
CA TYR A 137 -13.63 9.68 -13.54
C TYR A 137 -14.62 10.73 -14.05
N LEU A 138 -14.13 11.82 -14.65
CA LEU A 138 -15.01 12.83 -15.24
C LEU A 138 -15.79 12.27 -16.43
N LYS A 139 -15.19 11.34 -17.19
CA LYS A 139 -15.88 10.65 -18.28
C LYS A 139 -17.07 9.84 -17.76
N LEU A 140 -16.89 9.08 -16.67
CA LEU A 140 -17.99 8.34 -16.02
C LEU A 140 -19.16 9.24 -15.60
N VAL A 141 -18.84 10.44 -15.11
CA VAL A 141 -19.86 11.38 -14.60
C VAL A 141 -20.57 12.10 -15.75
N ASN A 142 -19.83 12.50 -16.78
CA ASN A 142 -20.35 13.37 -17.84
C ASN A 142 -20.87 12.63 -19.07
N GLN A 143 -20.48 11.37 -19.27
CA GLN A 143 -20.85 10.59 -20.45
C GLN A 143 -21.61 9.32 -20.00
N PRO A 144 -22.92 9.22 -20.29
CA PRO A 144 -23.68 8.01 -20.01
C PRO A 144 -23.08 6.83 -20.78
N ASP A 145 -23.22 5.63 -20.22
CA ASP A 145 -22.75 4.36 -20.81
C ASP A 145 -21.24 4.25 -21.04
N SER A 146 -20.44 5.19 -20.53
CA SER A 146 -18.97 5.19 -20.64
C SER A 146 -18.24 4.20 -19.72
N ILE A 147 -18.98 3.50 -18.85
CA ILE A 147 -18.42 2.59 -17.84
C ILE A 147 -17.59 1.46 -18.45
N ILE A 148 -18.03 0.89 -19.57
CA ILE A 148 -17.28 -0.18 -20.26
C ILE A 148 -15.92 0.36 -20.69
N GLU A 149 -15.91 1.47 -21.44
CA GLU A 149 -14.68 2.05 -21.95
C GLU A 149 -13.70 2.41 -20.83
N VAL A 150 -14.21 3.03 -19.75
CA VAL A 150 -13.38 3.41 -18.60
C VAL A 150 -12.79 2.18 -17.91
N LEU A 151 -13.58 1.14 -17.65
CA LEU A 151 -13.08 -0.08 -17.01
C LEU A 151 -12.01 -0.78 -17.85
N PHE A 152 -12.19 -0.87 -19.17
CA PHE A 152 -11.19 -1.49 -20.04
C PHE A 152 -9.93 -0.63 -20.22
N SER A 153 -10.03 0.70 -20.08
CA SER A 153 -8.88 1.62 -20.19
C SER A 153 -7.83 1.49 -19.08
N PHE A 154 -8.15 0.85 -17.95
CA PHE A 154 -7.19 0.70 -16.85
C PHE A 154 -6.17 -0.43 -17.06
N GLY A 155 -6.48 -1.39 -17.93
CA GLY A 155 -5.65 -2.58 -18.14
C GLY A 155 -5.64 -3.55 -16.95
N TRP A 156 -5.31 -4.83 -17.18
CA TRP A 156 -5.37 -5.86 -16.14
C TRP A 156 -4.38 -5.62 -14.99
N PHE A 157 -3.21 -5.03 -15.26
CA PHE A 157 -2.17 -4.86 -14.25
C PHE A 157 -2.58 -3.86 -13.16
N TYR A 158 -3.36 -2.83 -13.52
CA TYR A 158 -4.01 -1.95 -12.56
C TYR A 158 -4.88 -2.75 -11.58
N TYR A 159 -5.77 -3.61 -12.11
CA TYR A 159 -6.65 -4.44 -11.29
C TYR A 159 -5.87 -5.40 -10.39
N LEU A 160 -4.78 -6.02 -10.89
CA LEU A 160 -3.92 -6.88 -10.07
C LEU A 160 -3.39 -6.13 -8.86
N LEU A 161 -2.81 -4.95 -9.07
CA LEU A 161 -2.23 -4.14 -7.99
C LEU A 161 -3.31 -3.67 -7.01
N PHE A 162 -4.43 -3.16 -7.53
CA PHE A 162 -5.54 -2.70 -6.71
C PHE A 162 -6.11 -3.83 -5.84
N PHE A 163 -6.43 -4.98 -6.42
CA PHE A 163 -7.00 -6.10 -5.67
C PHE A 163 -6.02 -6.75 -4.70
N PHE A 164 -4.72 -6.77 -5.02
CA PHE A 164 -3.69 -7.18 -4.08
C PHE A 164 -3.70 -6.28 -2.83
N PHE A 165 -3.69 -4.96 -3.00
CA PHE A 165 -3.69 -4.02 -1.87
C PHE A 165 -5.04 -3.93 -1.16
N TYR A 166 -6.14 -4.14 -1.86
CA TYR A 166 -7.47 -4.31 -1.25
C TYR A 166 -7.50 -5.53 -0.33
N LEU A 167 -7.08 -6.70 -0.81
CA LEU A 167 -7.01 -7.93 0.00
C LEU A 167 -6.05 -7.75 1.18
N LEU A 168 -4.88 -7.17 0.95
CA LEU A 168 -3.92 -6.85 2.00
C LEU A 168 -4.55 -5.93 3.05
N CYS A 169 -5.26 -4.87 2.64
CA CYS A 169 -5.93 -3.96 3.54
C CYS A 169 -7.01 -4.65 4.37
N MET A 170 -7.87 -5.46 3.75
CA MET A 170 -8.92 -6.21 4.47
C MET A 170 -8.32 -7.22 5.45
N PHE A 171 -7.25 -7.90 5.07
CA PHE A 171 -6.52 -8.81 5.95
C PHE A 171 -5.90 -8.06 7.15
N MET A 172 -5.24 -6.92 6.91
CA MET A 172 -4.65 -6.11 7.97
C MET A 172 -5.70 -5.47 8.88
N LEU A 173 -6.85 -5.07 8.34
CA LEU A 173 -7.99 -4.56 9.11
C LEU A 173 -8.55 -5.65 10.03
N ALA A 174 -8.76 -6.86 9.51
CA ALA A 174 -9.23 -8.01 10.27
C ALA A 174 -8.25 -8.40 11.39
N ASN A 175 -6.96 -8.42 11.08
CA ASN A 175 -5.89 -8.64 12.04
C ASN A 175 -5.91 -7.59 13.16
N GLU A 176 -6.04 -6.31 12.80
CA GLU A 176 -6.04 -5.22 13.77
C GLU A 176 -7.31 -5.18 14.63
N PHE A 177 -8.48 -5.46 14.05
CA PHE A 177 -9.75 -5.59 14.75
C PHE A 177 -9.69 -6.73 15.78
N THR A 178 -9.19 -7.89 15.39
CA THR A 178 -9.07 -9.04 16.30
C THR A 178 -8.00 -8.81 17.38
N ARG A 179 -6.90 -8.11 17.06
CA ARG A 179 -5.85 -7.76 18.04
C ARG A 179 -6.40 -6.90 19.18
N LYS A 180 -7.31 -5.99 18.88
CA LYS A 180 -7.97 -5.10 19.87
C LYS A 180 -9.19 -5.74 20.53
N SER A 181 -9.67 -6.88 20.04
CA SER A 181 -10.81 -7.59 20.61
C SER A 181 -10.38 -8.60 21.67
N MET A 182 -11.23 -8.79 22.68
CA MET A 182 -11.02 -9.77 23.76
C MET A 182 -11.65 -11.14 23.45
N TYR A 183 -12.55 -11.21 22.46
CA TYR A 183 -13.43 -12.36 22.23
C TYR A 183 -13.08 -13.18 21.00
N ILE A 184 -12.38 -12.59 20.04
CA ILE A 184 -12.03 -13.23 18.77
C ILE A 184 -10.52 -13.37 18.64
N TYR A 185 -10.09 -14.44 18.00
CA TYR A 185 -8.68 -14.76 17.80
C TYR A 185 -8.36 -14.87 16.32
N PHE A 186 -7.21 -14.32 15.95
CA PHE A 186 -6.63 -14.46 14.62
C PHE A 186 -5.18 -14.91 14.76
N PRO A 187 -4.71 -15.92 14.00
CA PRO A 187 -3.41 -16.53 14.24
C PRO A 187 -2.27 -15.55 13.95
N PHE A 188 -2.51 -14.58 13.06
CA PHE A 188 -1.53 -13.56 12.69
C PHE A 188 -1.36 -12.45 13.73
N ASN A 189 -2.22 -12.37 14.76
CA ASN A 189 -2.04 -11.43 15.87
C ASN A 189 -0.70 -11.65 16.59
N PHE A 190 -0.15 -12.86 16.53
CA PHE A 190 1.18 -13.16 17.03
C PHE A 190 2.27 -12.29 16.38
N PHE A 191 2.22 -12.11 15.05
CA PHE A 191 3.19 -11.29 14.33
C PHE A 191 3.13 -9.82 14.77
N THR A 192 1.92 -9.28 15.02
CA THR A 192 1.78 -7.88 15.46
C THR A 192 2.50 -7.62 16.78
N ARG A 193 2.48 -8.59 17.72
CA ARG A 193 3.21 -8.46 19.00
C ARG A 193 4.72 -8.42 18.81
N ILE A 194 5.23 -9.03 17.75
CA ILE A 194 6.65 -9.05 17.41
C ILE A 194 7.07 -7.77 16.71
N TYR A 195 6.29 -7.32 15.72
CA TYR A 195 6.65 -6.23 14.83
C TYR A 195 6.33 -4.84 15.39
N LEU A 196 5.22 -4.69 16.13
CA LEU A 196 4.82 -3.39 16.68
C LEU A 196 5.75 -2.94 17.80
N THR A 197 6.06 -1.64 17.81
CA THR A 197 6.71 -0.96 18.94
C THR A 197 5.71 -0.75 20.07
N GLU A 198 6.20 -0.46 21.27
CA GLU A 198 5.34 -0.20 22.45
C GLU A 198 4.35 0.95 22.18
N GLU A 199 4.81 2.05 21.57
CA GLU A 199 3.94 3.18 21.17
C GLU A 199 2.82 2.77 20.17
N GLU A 200 3.11 1.81 19.28
CA GLU A 200 2.17 1.33 18.26
C GLU A 200 1.21 0.26 18.80
N GLN A 201 1.51 -0.40 19.93
CA GLN A 201 0.61 -1.41 20.50
C GLN A 201 -0.67 -0.77 21.04
N ASP A 202 -0.58 0.42 21.60
CA ASP A 202 -1.72 1.15 22.16
C ASP A 202 -2.60 1.79 21.06
N ASN A 203 -2.02 2.09 19.90
CA ASN A 203 -2.72 2.67 18.76
C ASN A 203 -3.01 1.63 17.66
N TYR A 204 -3.61 2.07 16.54
CA TYR A 204 -3.66 1.26 15.32
C TYR A 204 -2.25 1.08 14.75
N GLY A 205 -1.92 -0.14 14.36
CA GLY A 205 -0.58 -0.49 13.87
C GLY A 205 -0.20 0.23 12.58
N THR A 206 1.08 0.61 12.44
CA THR A 206 1.62 1.29 11.24
C THR A 206 1.50 0.45 9.97
N TYR A 207 1.47 -0.87 10.08
CA TYR A 207 1.21 -1.78 8.96
C TYR A 207 -0.20 -1.61 8.37
N LEU A 208 -1.21 -1.27 9.18
CA LEU A 208 -2.56 -1.02 8.69
C LEU A 208 -2.59 0.30 7.91
N TYR A 209 -1.93 1.34 8.44
CA TYR A 209 -1.80 2.61 7.75
C TYR A 209 -1.05 2.48 6.42
N PHE A 210 -0.01 1.65 6.37
CA PHE A 210 0.66 1.30 5.11
C PHE A 210 -0.32 0.66 4.13
N ALA A 211 -1.07 -0.36 4.54
CA ALA A 211 -2.02 -1.04 3.66
C ALA A 211 -3.12 -0.10 3.15
N ILE A 212 -3.68 0.76 4.00
CA ILE A 212 -4.68 1.77 3.62
C ILE A 212 -4.08 2.78 2.64
N GLY A 213 -2.90 3.33 2.94
CA GLY A 213 -2.24 4.32 2.08
C GLY A 213 -1.91 3.76 0.69
N GLN A 214 -1.40 2.53 0.63
CA GLN A 214 -1.12 1.87 -0.65
C GLN A 214 -2.39 1.49 -1.40
N MET A 215 -3.45 1.01 -0.72
CA MET A 215 -4.73 0.73 -1.38
C MET A 215 -5.32 2.00 -2.00
N PHE A 216 -5.28 3.13 -1.28
CA PHE A 216 -5.69 4.42 -1.83
C PHE A 216 -4.84 4.81 -3.04
N ALA A 217 -3.51 4.76 -2.94
CA ALA A 217 -2.63 5.09 -4.05
C ALA A 217 -2.86 4.19 -5.27
N ALA A 218 -3.03 2.88 -5.08
CA ALA A 218 -3.32 1.91 -6.13
C ALA A 218 -4.65 2.19 -6.82
N PHE A 219 -5.64 2.67 -6.07
CA PHE A 219 -6.96 3.00 -6.59
C PHE A 219 -6.93 4.19 -7.55
N ILE A 220 -6.14 5.22 -7.24
CA ILE A 220 -6.22 6.50 -7.96
C ILE A 220 -5.04 6.74 -8.93
N SER A 221 -4.07 5.82 -8.98
CA SER A 221 -2.85 5.99 -9.80
C SER A 221 -2.72 4.89 -10.85
N PRO A 222 -2.16 5.20 -12.04
CA PRO A 222 -1.76 4.17 -12.99
C PRO A 222 -0.64 3.29 -12.40
N PRO A 223 -0.44 2.07 -12.95
CA PRO A 223 0.43 1.09 -12.31
C PRO A 223 1.88 1.52 -12.10
N MET A 224 2.50 2.22 -13.06
CA MET A 224 3.90 2.64 -12.92
C MET A 224 4.09 3.74 -11.88
N ILE A 225 3.12 4.64 -11.78
CA ILE A 225 3.09 5.65 -10.71
C ILE A 225 2.90 4.97 -9.36
N PHE A 226 1.98 4.01 -9.28
CA PHE A 226 1.76 3.26 -8.06
C PHE A 226 3.01 2.49 -7.61
N LEU A 227 3.68 1.79 -8.53
CA LEU A 227 4.94 1.10 -8.23
C LEU A 227 6.03 2.06 -7.75
N ALA A 228 6.13 3.26 -8.34
CA ALA A 228 7.03 4.29 -7.84
C ALA A 228 6.69 4.69 -6.39
N ILE A 229 5.41 4.95 -6.09
CA ILE A 229 4.93 5.30 -4.74
C ILE A 229 5.20 4.18 -3.74
N LEU A 230 4.96 2.93 -4.13
CA LEU A 230 5.25 1.76 -3.31
C LEU A 230 6.76 1.63 -3.05
N GLY A 231 7.59 1.87 -4.07
CA GLY A 231 9.04 1.91 -3.95
C GLY A 231 9.53 2.98 -2.98
N ILE A 232 8.96 4.19 -3.04
CA ILE A 232 9.23 5.27 -2.06
C ILE A 232 8.91 4.80 -0.65
N SER A 233 7.69 4.29 -0.46
CA SER A 233 7.17 3.91 0.86
C SER A 233 7.86 2.67 1.44
N SER A 234 8.58 1.92 0.61
CA SER A 234 9.27 0.69 1.01
C SER A 234 10.77 0.90 1.18
N ILE A 235 11.44 1.40 0.13
CA ILE A 235 12.89 1.54 0.08
C ILE A 235 13.32 2.92 0.56
N SER A 236 12.77 4.01 0.03
CA SER A 236 13.18 5.37 0.45
C SER A 236 12.93 5.60 1.93
N ASP A 237 11.76 5.19 2.43
CA ASP A 237 11.42 5.30 3.85
C ASP A 237 12.35 4.45 4.76
N LEU A 238 12.75 3.26 4.31
CA LEU A 238 13.74 2.44 5.00
C LEU A 238 15.13 3.11 4.99
N ILE A 239 15.58 3.64 3.85
CA ILE A 239 16.89 4.31 3.76
C ILE A 239 16.90 5.58 4.61
N THR A 240 15.82 6.38 4.60
CA THR A 240 15.70 7.57 5.44
C THR A 240 15.86 7.22 6.91
N SER A 241 15.14 6.21 7.41
CA SER A 241 15.24 5.84 8.81
C SER A 241 16.59 5.20 9.15
N GLN A 242 17.16 4.36 8.29
CA GLN A 242 18.45 3.73 8.54
C GLN A 242 19.61 4.74 8.55
N VAL A 243 19.64 5.67 7.60
CA VAL A 243 20.65 6.73 7.57
C VAL A 243 20.45 7.66 8.75
N GLY A 244 19.23 8.07 9.05
CA GLY A 244 18.93 8.93 10.19
C GLY A 244 19.32 8.30 11.53
N ILE A 245 19.09 6.99 11.73
CA ILE A 245 19.46 6.29 12.97
C ILE A 245 20.99 6.13 13.10
N ARG A 246 21.71 5.87 12.01
CA ARG A 246 23.16 5.53 12.06
C ARG A 246 24.06 6.75 11.95
N PHE A 247 23.66 7.74 11.16
CA PHE A 247 24.51 8.88 10.77
C PHE A 247 23.87 10.24 11.08
N GLY A 248 22.60 10.27 11.49
CA GLY A 248 21.88 11.51 11.76
C GLY A 248 22.46 12.26 12.96
N LYS A 249 22.99 13.47 12.70
CA LYS A 249 23.49 14.38 13.73
C LYS A 249 22.66 15.65 13.79
N ASN A 250 22.17 16.11 12.64
CA ASN A 250 21.44 17.36 12.51
C ASN A 250 19.93 17.10 12.50
N HIS A 251 19.31 17.25 13.66
CA HIS A 251 17.86 17.13 13.78
C HIS A 251 17.13 18.30 13.14
N ILE A 252 15.97 18.03 12.55
CA ILE A 252 15.07 19.07 12.04
C ILE A 252 14.53 19.85 13.26
N SER A 253 14.60 21.18 13.20
CA SER A 253 14.39 22.04 14.39
C SER A 253 13.02 21.86 15.04
N TRP A 254 11.95 21.69 14.25
CA TRP A 254 10.60 21.39 14.76
C TRP A 254 10.30 19.89 14.94
N ASN A 255 11.14 19.00 14.41
CA ASN A 255 10.92 17.56 14.39
C ASN A 255 12.16 16.77 14.82
N LYS A 256 12.40 16.70 16.13
CA LYS A 256 13.53 15.97 16.72
C LYS A 256 13.55 14.46 16.43
N ARG A 257 12.46 13.87 15.92
CA ARG A 257 12.43 12.45 15.53
C ARG A 257 13.10 12.21 14.17
N LYS A 258 13.29 13.25 13.37
CA LYS A 258 13.88 13.19 12.03
C LYS A 258 15.20 13.98 11.98
N THR A 259 16.04 13.62 11.01
CA THR A 259 17.34 14.25 10.78
C THR A 259 17.49 14.62 9.32
N TRP A 260 18.20 15.71 9.05
CA TRP A 260 18.44 16.18 7.68
C TRP A 260 19.18 15.13 6.85
N GLU A 261 20.13 14.41 7.43
CA GLU A 261 20.90 13.37 6.73
C GLU A 261 19.99 12.23 6.25
N GLY A 262 19.06 11.78 7.09
CA GLY A 262 18.11 10.73 6.73
C GLY A 262 17.13 11.20 5.65
N THR A 263 16.59 12.40 5.81
CA THR A 263 15.64 13.00 4.86
C THR A 263 16.28 13.22 3.48
N ILE A 264 17.50 13.78 3.42
CA ILE A 264 18.23 13.98 2.16
C ILE A 264 18.52 12.63 1.50
N ALA A 265 19.00 11.64 2.26
CA ALA A 265 19.28 10.31 1.71
C ALA A 265 18.04 9.66 1.08
N GLY A 266 16.87 9.66 1.75
CA GLY A 266 15.66 9.11 1.15
C GLY A 266 15.09 9.95 0.01
N THR A 267 15.34 11.26 -0.01
CA THR A 267 14.96 12.12 -1.14
C THR A 267 15.76 11.76 -2.40
N LEU A 268 17.06 11.50 -2.25
CA LEU A 268 17.92 11.02 -3.34
C LEU A 268 17.50 9.62 -3.81
N ILE A 269 17.21 8.70 -2.88
CA ILE A 269 16.72 7.36 -3.24
C ILE A 269 15.35 7.44 -3.92
N THR A 270 14.46 8.32 -3.47
CA THR A 270 13.18 8.58 -4.13
C THR A 270 13.37 9.01 -5.58
N PHE A 271 14.33 9.91 -5.83
CA PHE A 271 14.64 10.36 -7.19
C PHE A 271 15.07 9.18 -8.06
N VAL A 272 15.99 8.35 -7.56
CA VAL A 272 16.52 7.18 -8.29
C VAL A 272 15.41 6.18 -8.59
N ILE A 273 14.59 5.83 -7.60
CA ILE A 273 13.47 4.90 -7.79
C ILE A 273 12.50 5.45 -8.84
N CYS A 274 12.03 6.69 -8.66
CA CYS A 274 11.05 7.29 -9.56
C CYS A 274 11.61 7.45 -10.98
N TYR A 275 12.90 7.74 -11.12
CA TYR A 275 13.53 7.86 -12.43
C TYR A 275 13.31 6.61 -13.28
N PHE A 276 13.45 5.41 -12.70
CA PHE A 276 13.25 4.15 -13.42
C PHE A 276 11.78 3.90 -13.81
N PHE A 277 10.83 4.26 -12.94
CA PHE A 277 9.41 3.96 -13.18
C PHE A 277 8.70 5.02 -14.03
N ILE A 278 9.04 6.30 -13.85
CA ILE A 278 8.22 7.42 -14.35
C ILE A 278 9.05 8.58 -14.94
N GLY A 279 10.37 8.40 -15.06
CA GLY A 279 11.26 9.31 -15.75
C GLY A 279 11.67 10.54 -14.94
N ILE A 280 12.52 11.37 -15.55
CA ILE A 280 13.24 12.47 -14.87
C ILE A 280 12.33 13.56 -14.32
N PHE A 281 11.29 13.95 -15.07
CA PHE A 281 10.44 15.06 -14.68
C PHE A 281 9.60 14.71 -13.44
N TRP A 282 8.95 13.55 -13.47
CA TRP A 282 8.17 13.09 -12.33
C TRP A 282 9.04 12.66 -11.15
N SER A 283 10.26 12.17 -11.37
CA SER A 283 11.17 11.85 -10.27
C SER A 283 11.55 13.08 -9.45
N LEU A 284 11.76 14.24 -10.09
CA LEU A 284 11.98 15.51 -9.40
C LEU A 284 10.75 15.92 -8.57
N ILE A 285 9.56 15.86 -9.15
CA ILE A 285 8.30 16.20 -8.46
C ILE A 285 8.11 15.30 -7.24
N PHE A 286 8.28 13.99 -7.39
CA PHE A 286 8.08 13.02 -6.31
C PHE A 286 9.15 13.14 -5.23
N SER A 287 10.39 13.47 -5.57
CA SER A 287 11.43 13.78 -4.58
C SER A 287 11.11 15.03 -3.76
N ILE A 288 10.65 16.11 -4.40
CA ILE A 288 10.22 17.32 -3.68
C ILE A 288 9.02 17.02 -2.79
N THR A 289 8.05 16.26 -3.31
CA THR A 289 6.85 15.84 -2.57
C THR A 289 7.23 14.99 -1.36
N TYR A 290 8.09 13.97 -1.55
CA TYR A 290 8.61 13.15 -0.47
C TYR A 290 9.34 13.98 0.57
N LEU A 291 10.24 14.87 0.16
CA LEU A 291 10.97 15.77 1.07
C LEU A 291 10.01 16.59 1.93
N ALA A 292 9.02 17.22 1.30
CA ALA A 292 8.02 18.02 2.00
C ALA A 292 7.20 17.18 2.98
N LEU A 293 6.67 16.04 2.54
CA LEU A 293 5.88 15.15 3.39
C LEU A 293 6.72 14.56 4.52
N ASP A 294 7.94 14.11 4.24
CA ASP A 294 8.86 13.54 5.24
C ASP A 294 9.13 14.56 6.35
N ILE A 295 9.48 15.79 6.01
CA ILE A 295 9.78 16.84 6.99
C ILE A 295 8.55 17.25 7.81
N LEU A 296 7.35 17.23 7.22
CA LEU A 296 6.11 17.68 7.85
C LEU A 296 5.38 16.60 8.66
N THR A 297 5.69 15.32 8.41
CA THR A 297 5.06 14.17 9.07
C THR A 297 5.50 14.03 10.53
N ASN A 298 4.61 13.53 11.40
CA ASN A 298 4.68 13.55 12.86
C ASN A 298 4.61 14.96 13.48
N LYS A 299 5.35 15.93 12.91
CA LYS A 299 5.32 17.35 13.30
C LYS A 299 5.60 18.24 12.08
N PRO A 300 4.76 19.25 11.78
CA PRO A 300 3.55 19.66 12.51
C PRO A 300 2.33 18.77 12.25
N ILE A 301 2.34 17.98 11.17
CA ILE A 301 1.22 17.12 10.80
C ILE A 301 1.35 15.82 11.59
N ASN A 302 0.52 15.65 12.63
CA ASN A 302 0.42 14.41 13.41
C ASN A 302 -0.26 13.27 12.63
N ALA A 303 0.34 12.90 11.50
CA ALA A 303 -0.01 11.76 10.67
C ALA A 303 1.20 10.83 10.49
N SER A 304 0.95 9.56 10.15
CA SER A 304 1.96 8.55 9.84
C SER A 304 2.46 8.74 8.42
N ASP A 305 3.77 8.62 8.25
CA ASP A 305 4.47 8.54 6.96
C ASP A 305 3.91 7.43 6.06
N ASN A 306 3.70 6.24 6.62
CA ASN A 306 3.12 5.08 5.94
C ASN A 306 1.73 5.34 5.33
N LEU A 307 1.01 6.35 5.81
CA LEU A 307 -0.27 6.78 5.28
C LEU A 307 -0.13 7.99 4.37
N LEU A 308 0.57 9.02 4.84
CA LEU A 308 0.61 10.33 4.21
C LEU A 308 1.43 10.34 2.92
N ILE A 309 2.53 9.59 2.86
CA ILE A 309 3.40 9.56 1.67
C ILE A 309 2.66 8.93 0.47
N PRO A 310 2.03 7.74 0.59
CA PRO A 310 1.26 7.18 -0.52
C PRO A 310 0.13 8.09 -1.00
N ILE A 311 -0.65 8.63 -0.06
CA ILE A 311 -1.79 9.52 -0.36
C ILE A 311 -1.31 10.83 -0.98
N GLY A 312 -0.28 11.46 -0.40
CA GLY A 312 0.23 12.74 -0.86
C GLY A 312 0.83 12.65 -2.26
N CYS A 313 1.68 11.66 -2.53
CA CYS A 313 2.26 11.48 -3.86
C CYS A 313 1.21 11.18 -4.93
N SER A 314 0.21 10.35 -4.61
CA SER A 314 -0.87 10.03 -5.56
C SER A 314 -1.79 11.23 -5.85
N ILE A 315 -2.14 12.03 -4.83
CA ILE A 315 -2.88 13.28 -5.03
C ILE A 315 -2.07 14.28 -5.88
N VAL A 316 -0.78 14.48 -5.57
CA VAL A 316 0.09 15.37 -6.36
C VAL A 316 0.15 14.93 -7.82
N TYR A 317 0.32 13.62 -8.07
CA TYR A 317 0.30 13.10 -9.43
C TYR A 317 -1.00 13.42 -10.15
N ILE A 318 -2.15 13.11 -9.55
CA ILE A 318 -3.45 13.30 -10.20
C ILE A 318 -3.71 14.76 -10.52
N LEU A 319 -3.44 15.67 -9.58
CA LEU A 319 -3.67 17.09 -9.79
C LEU A 319 -2.79 17.61 -10.92
N ILE A 320 -1.50 17.28 -10.93
CA ILE A 320 -0.59 17.74 -11.98
C ILE A 320 -0.96 17.11 -13.34
N ARG A 321 -1.23 15.80 -13.36
CA ARG A 321 -1.65 15.09 -14.58
C ARG A 321 -2.94 15.67 -15.14
N PHE A 322 -3.89 16.02 -14.30
CA PHE A 322 -5.16 16.59 -14.72
C PHE A 322 -5.02 18.01 -15.28
N PHE A 323 -4.39 18.92 -14.55
CA PHE A 323 -4.33 20.33 -14.96
C PHE A 323 -3.32 20.63 -16.07
N PHE A 324 -2.22 19.88 -16.12
CA PHE A 324 -1.13 20.15 -17.07
C PHE A 324 -1.00 19.08 -18.17
N ASN A 325 -1.74 17.96 -18.07
CA ASN A 325 -1.68 16.84 -19.01
C ASN A 325 -0.25 16.34 -19.29
N ILE A 326 0.60 16.37 -18.27
CA ILE A 326 2.00 15.91 -18.36
C ILE A 326 2.02 14.39 -18.26
N GLY A 327 2.57 13.70 -19.26
CA GLY A 327 2.69 12.24 -19.23
C GLY A 327 3.97 11.77 -18.54
N TYR A 328 4.18 10.46 -18.45
CA TYR A 328 5.43 9.89 -17.93
C TYR A 328 6.09 8.95 -18.93
N TYR A 329 7.39 8.75 -18.75
CA TYR A 329 8.15 7.79 -19.55
C TYR A 329 8.81 6.78 -18.62
N THR A 330 8.53 5.49 -18.82
CA THR A 330 9.05 4.42 -17.98
C THR A 330 10.30 3.82 -18.61
N ILE A 331 11.45 4.04 -17.97
CA ILE A 331 12.74 3.48 -18.41
C ILE A 331 12.74 1.96 -18.29
N LEU A 332 12.09 1.44 -17.25
CA LEU A 332 11.95 -0.01 -17.02
C LEU A 332 11.28 -0.73 -18.21
N LEU A 333 10.38 -0.06 -18.92
CA LEU A 333 9.71 -0.64 -20.09
C LEU A 333 10.63 -0.73 -21.30
N SER A 334 11.67 0.10 -21.40
CA SER A 334 12.65 0.00 -22.50
C SER A 334 13.63 -1.18 -22.34
N TRP A 335 13.51 -1.94 -21.24
CA TRP A 335 14.30 -3.15 -21.01
C TRP A 335 13.50 -4.43 -21.25
N ILE A 336 12.20 -4.29 -21.51
CA ILE A 336 11.35 -5.40 -21.90
C ILE A 336 11.55 -5.64 -23.39
N PRO A 337 11.84 -6.89 -23.81
CA PRO A 337 12.08 -7.24 -25.20
C PRO A 337 10.84 -7.14 -26.09
#